data_AF-A0A2I0WHI4-F1
#
_entry.id   AF-A0A2I0WHI4-F1
#
_cell.length_a   1.000
_cell.length_b   1.000
_cell.length_c   1.000
_cell.angle_alpha   90.00
_cell.angle_beta   90.00
_cell.angle_gamma   90.00
#
_symmetry.space_group_name_H-M   'P 1'
#
loop_
_entity.id
_entity.type
_entity.pdbx_description
1 polymer ?
#
loop_
_entity_poly.entity_id
_entity_poly.type
_entity_poly.pdbx_seq_one_letter_code
_entity_poly.pdbx_strand_id
1 'polypeptide(L)'
;MMRRLPQFIRSLFAVLMKMLLDIEDEPAWHGAETEDEDAGETSNYSLGQECLDRLSIALGGNTIAPVASELLPQYLAAPEWQKRHAALITLAQISEGCAKVSKLK
;
A
#
# COMPACT_ATOMS: atom_id res chain seq x y z
N MET A 1 -2.18 18.27 13.41
CA MET A 1 -0.86 18.07 14.07
C MET A 1 0.04 17.12 13.26
N MET A 2 -0.45 15.95 12.82
CA MET A 2 0.31 14.97 12.01
C MET A 2 0.91 15.51 10.69
N ARG A 3 0.19 16.34 9.93
CA ARG A 3 0.67 16.92 8.65
C ARG A 3 1.95 17.79 8.77
N ARG A 4 2.37 18.15 9.98
CA ARG A 4 3.58 18.96 10.24
C ARG A 4 4.82 18.11 10.56
N LEU A 5 4.72 16.78 10.49
CA LEU A 5 5.80 15.84 10.77
C LEU A 5 6.09 14.97 9.52
N PRO A 6 6.71 15.53 8.46
CA PRO A 6 6.86 14.84 7.19
C PRO A 6 7.68 13.54 7.29
N GLN A 7 8.70 13.52 8.17
CA GLN A 7 9.52 12.32 8.38
C GLN A 7 8.75 11.19 9.06
N PHE A 8 7.80 11.52 9.94
CA PHE A 8 6.95 10.52 10.58
C PHE A 8 6.03 9.86 9.54
N ILE A 9 5.43 10.65 8.66
CA ILE A 9 4.52 10.15 7.62
C ILE A 9 5.26 9.20 6.67
N ARG A 10 6.45 9.61 6.20
CA ARG A 10 7.29 8.73 5.35
C ARG A 10 7.63 7.42 6.06
N SER A 11 8.03 7.49 7.33
CA SER A 11 8.39 6.30 8.11
C SER A 11 7.20 5.38 8.33
N LEU A 12 6.04 5.93 8.70
CA LEU A 12 4.80 5.17 8.86
C LEU A 12 4.39 4.51 7.55
N PHE A 13 4.38 5.25 6.44
CA PHE A 13 4.06 4.72 5.12
C PHE A 13 4.97 3.54 4.74
N ALA A 14 6.29 3.68 4.97
CA ALA A 14 7.24 2.61 4.72
C ALA A 14 7.03 1.38 5.63
N VAL A 15 6.61 1.57 6.88
CA VAL A 15 6.25 0.45 7.78
C VAL A 15 5.00 -0.27 7.26
N LEU A 16 3.96 0.47 6.87
CA LEU A 16 2.74 -0.13 6.31
C LEU A 16 3.03 -0.91 5.03
N MET A 17 3.86 -0.38 4.12
CA MET A 17 4.31 -1.14 2.94
C MET A 17 5.08 -2.41 3.29
N LYS A 18 5.84 -2.43 4.37
CA LYS A 18 6.53 -3.65 4.83
C LYS A 18 5.55 -4.69 5.38
N MET A 19 4.46 -4.26 6.02
CA MET A 19 3.41 -5.18 6.47
C MET A 19 2.74 -5.89 5.29
N LEU A 20 2.66 -5.24 4.12
CA LEU A 20 2.16 -5.88 2.89
C LEU A 20 3.08 -6.98 2.33
N LEU A 21 4.29 -7.14 2.88
CA LEU A 21 5.20 -8.23 2.51
C LEU A 21 4.91 -9.52 3.29
N ASP A 22 4.09 -9.43 4.34
CA ASP A 22 3.67 -10.56 5.16
C ASP A 22 2.50 -11.29 4.49
N ILE A 23 2.77 -11.82 3.29
CA ILE A 23 1.83 -12.55 2.44
C ILE A 23 2.51 -13.83 1.95
N GLU A 24 1.75 -14.92 1.95
CA GLU A 24 2.23 -16.25 1.58
C GLU A 24 1.78 -16.62 0.16
N ASP A 25 2.61 -17.42 -0.53
CA ASP A 25 2.26 -18.02 -1.82
C ASP A 25 1.46 -19.30 -1.56
N GLU A 26 0.18 -19.13 -1.24
CA GLU A 26 -0.72 -20.21 -0.85
C GLU A 26 -1.38 -20.85 -2.08
N PRO A 27 -1.20 -22.16 -2.33
CA PRO A 27 -1.79 -22.83 -3.50
C PRO A 27 -3.31 -22.68 -3.65
N ALA A 28 -4.04 -22.54 -2.53
CA ALA A 28 -5.47 -22.31 -2.54
C ALA A 28 -5.87 -21.04 -3.31
N TRP A 29 -4.98 -20.03 -3.34
CA TRP A 29 -5.21 -18.78 -4.07
C TRP A 29 -5.41 -19.00 -5.58
N HIS A 30 -4.77 -20.00 -6.19
CA HIS A 30 -4.93 -20.31 -7.61
C HIS A 30 -6.31 -20.88 -7.97
N GLY A 31 -7.03 -21.40 -6.98
CA GLY A 31 -8.36 -22.00 -7.12
C GLY A 31 -9.50 -21.11 -6.62
N ALA A 32 -9.19 -19.93 -6.11
CA ALA A 32 -10.19 -19.04 -5.51
C ALA A 32 -11.20 -18.55 -6.56
N GLU A 33 -12.49 -18.69 -6.25
CA GLU A 33 -13.59 -18.23 -7.12
C GLU A 33 -14.21 -16.91 -6.64
N THR A 34 -14.00 -16.55 -5.37
CA THR A 34 -14.51 -15.31 -4.76
C THR A 34 -13.41 -14.55 -4.02
N GLU A 35 -13.68 -13.28 -3.72
CA GLU A 35 -12.77 -12.38 -3.02
C GLU A 35 -12.66 -12.70 -1.51
N ASP A 36 -13.62 -13.43 -0.94
CA ASP A 36 -13.60 -13.83 0.49
C ASP A 36 -12.60 -14.97 0.79
N GLU A 37 -11.88 -15.45 -0.22
CA GLU A 37 -10.85 -16.46 -0.08
C GLU A 37 -9.48 -15.77 0.13
N ASP A 38 -9.25 -15.27 1.35
CA ASP A 38 -8.03 -14.59 1.84
C ASP A 38 -6.78 -15.52 1.89
N ALA A 39 -6.67 -16.46 0.95
CA ALA A 39 -5.59 -17.44 0.90
C ALA A 39 -4.23 -16.75 0.81
N GLY A 40 -3.38 -17.01 1.81
CA GLY A 40 -2.05 -16.41 1.92
C GLY A 40 -2.03 -15.02 2.57
N GLU A 41 -3.18 -14.40 2.85
CA GLU A 41 -3.21 -13.12 3.58
C GLU A 41 -3.03 -13.33 5.08
N THR A 42 -2.14 -12.53 5.69
CA THR A 42 -1.96 -12.50 7.14
C THR A 42 -2.68 -11.31 7.77
N SER A 43 -2.90 -11.35 9.09
CA SER A 43 -3.45 -10.21 9.83
C SER A 43 -2.64 -8.92 9.66
N ASN A 44 -1.31 -9.02 9.50
CA ASN A 44 -0.46 -7.85 9.27
C ASN A 44 -0.70 -7.27 7.87
N TYR A 45 -0.82 -8.14 6.86
CA TYR A 45 -1.12 -7.74 5.50
C TYR A 45 -2.45 -6.98 5.43
N SER A 46 -3.53 -7.55 5.96
CA SER A 46 -4.86 -6.91 5.97
C SER A 46 -4.84 -5.59 6.73
N LEU A 47 -4.17 -5.53 7.90
CA LEU A 47 -4.03 -4.28 8.66
C LEU A 47 -3.24 -3.22 7.89
N GLY A 48 -2.19 -3.63 7.17
CA GLY A 48 -1.38 -2.75 6.32
C GLY A 48 -2.21 -2.09 5.23
N GLN A 49 -3.08 -2.86 4.56
CA GLN A 49 -3.99 -2.36 3.53
C GLN A 49 -4.95 -1.30 4.08
N GLU A 50 -5.71 -1.63 5.11
CA GLU A 50 -6.68 -0.71 5.72
C GLU A 50 -6.01 0.58 6.22
N CYS A 51 -4.82 0.45 6.82
CA CYS A 51 -4.09 1.62 7.32
C CYS A 51 -3.60 2.52 6.19
N LEU A 52 -3.16 1.97 5.05
CA LEU A 52 -2.73 2.76 3.90
C LEU A 52 -3.88 3.58 3.32
N ASP A 53 -5.05 2.97 3.16
CA ASP A 53 -6.24 3.67 2.68
C ASP A 53 -6.64 4.81 3.62
N ARG A 54 -6.82 4.51 4.91
CA ARG A 54 -7.19 5.51 5.92
C ARG A 54 -6.16 6.61 6.06
N LEU A 55 -4.87 6.29 5.98
CA LEU A 55 -3.78 7.27 5.97
C LEU A 55 -3.88 8.18 4.74
N SER A 56 -4.18 7.61 3.58
CA SER A 56 -4.34 8.35 2.33
C SER A 56 -5.50 9.33 2.38
N ILE A 57 -6.66 8.89 2.87
CA ILE A 57 -7.88 9.70 3.02
C ILE A 57 -7.65 10.83 4.04
N ALA A 58 -7.05 10.52 5.19
CA ALA A 58 -6.85 11.49 6.27
C ALA A 58 -5.83 12.60 5.90
N LEU A 59 -4.75 12.25 5.20
CA LEU A 59 -3.66 13.18 4.88
C LEU A 59 -3.80 13.83 3.51
N GLY A 60 -4.50 13.16 2.58
CA GLY A 60 -4.74 13.60 1.22
C GLY A 60 -3.53 13.46 0.29
N GLY A 61 -3.79 13.44 -1.01
CA GLY A 61 -2.79 13.20 -2.06
C GLY A 61 -1.59 14.13 -2.06
N ASN A 62 -1.74 15.40 -1.67
CA ASN A 62 -0.60 16.34 -1.62
C ASN A 62 0.50 15.90 -0.64
N THR A 63 0.12 15.14 0.38
CA THR A 63 1.05 14.61 1.39
C THR A 63 1.57 13.23 0.99
N ILE A 64 0.69 12.41 0.42
CA ILE A 64 0.92 10.98 0.20
C ILE A 64 1.59 10.69 -1.14
N ALA A 65 1.17 11.37 -2.21
CA ALA A 65 1.70 11.14 -3.55
C ALA A 65 3.22 11.33 -3.67
N PRO A 66 3.86 12.33 -3.01
CA PRO A 66 5.33 12.45 -3.02
C PRO A 66 6.03 11.26 -2.36
N VAL A 67 5.49 10.77 -1.24
CA VAL A 67 6.05 9.61 -0.51
C VAL A 67 5.91 8.34 -1.34
N ALA A 68 4.73 8.12 -1.94
CA ALA A 68 4.49 7.00 -2.83
C ALA A 68 5.41 7.03 -4.06
N SER A 69 5.59 8.20 -4.67
CA SER A 69 6.47 8.37 -5.84
C SER A 69 7.95 8.08 -5.53
N GLU A 70 8.39 8.28 -4.30
CA GLU A 70 9.75 7.94 -3.85
C GLU A 70 9.95 6.43 -3.63
N LEU A 71 8.96 5.77 -3.01
CA LEU A 71 9.10 4.40 -2.52
C LEU A 71 8.66 3.33 -3.52
N LEU A 72 7.58 3.57 -4.27
CA LEU A 72 7.00 2.58 -5.18
C LEU A 72 7.95 2.11 -6.28
N PRO A 73 8.76 2.96 -6.95
CA PRO A 73 9.67 2.50 -7.99
C PRO A 73 10.67 1.45 -7.49
N GLN A 74 11.13 1.57 -6.24
CA GLN A 74 12.07 0.62 -5.65
C GLN A 74 11.42 -0.75 -5.40
N TYR A 75 10.16 -0.77 -4.98
CA TYR A 75 9.38 -2.01 -4.80
C TYR A 75 9.04 -2.66 -6.14
N LEU A 76 8.68 -1.86 -7.15
CA LEU A 76 8.35 -2.35 -8.49
C LEU A 76 9.56 -2.94 -9.22
N ALA A 77 10.76 -2.37 -9.01
CA ALA A 77 12.00 -2.87 -9.60
C ALA A 77 12.59 -4.09 -8.87
N ALA A 78 12.01 -4.51 -7.75
CA ALA A 78 12.57 -5.57 -6.92
C ALA A 78 12.33 -6.97 -7.52
N PRO A 79 13.27 -7.91 -7.34
CA PRO A 79 13.12 -9.29 -7.81
C PRO A 79 12.07 -10.09 -7.03
N GLU A 80 11.84 -9.75 -5.75
CA GLU A 80 10.85 -10.42 -4.91
C GLU A 80 9.42 -10.06 -5.36
N TRP A 81 8.59 -11.09 -5.58
CA TRP A 81 7.22 -10.88 -6.05
C TRP A 81 6.36 -10.14 -5.03
N GLN A 82 6.58 -10.39 -3.73
CA GLN A 82 5.86 -9.73 -2.63
C GLN A 82 6.04 -8.22 -2.68
N LYS A 83 7.24 -7.73 -3.02
CA LYS A 83 7.48 -6.28 -3.14
C LYS A 83 6.74 -5.68 -4.32
N ARG A 84 6.73 -6.35 -5.48
CA ARG A 84 5.97 -5.88 -6.64
C ARG A 84 4.47 -5.89 -6.36
N HIS A 85 3.96 -6.95 -5.73
CA HIS A 85 2.58 -7.07 -5.27
C HIS A 85 2.21 -5.95 -4.29
N ALA A 86 3.01 -5.75 -3.24
CA ALA A 86 2.82 -4.69 -2.26
C ALA A 86 2.77 -3.29 -2.88
N ALA A 87 3.56 -3.02 -3.92
CA ALA A 87 3.50 -1.76 -4.64
C ALA A 87 2.15 -1.54 -5.37
N LEU A 88 1.62 -2.58 -6.01
CA LEU A 88 0.33 -2.52 -6.70
C LEU A 88 -0.82 -2.37 -5.70
N ILE A 89 -0.80 -3.13 -4.61
CA ILE A 89 -1.76 -2.99 -3.52
C ILE A 89 -1.70 -1.60 -2.91
N THR A 90 -0.50 -1.08 -2.63
CA THR A 90 -0.33 0.29 -2.12
C THR A 90 -0.93 1.32 -3.08
N LEU A 91 -0.72 1.17 -4.40
CA LEU A 91 -1.31 2.05 -5.41
C LEU A 91 -2.85 2.03 -5.37
N ALA A 92 -3.45 0.84 -5.24
CA ALA A 92 -4.89 0.69 -5.11
C ALA A 92 -5.40 1.39 -3.83
N GLN A 93 -4.78 1.07 -2.68
CA GLN A 93 -5.21 1.58 -1.37
C GLN A 93 -5.09 3.10 -1.25
N ILE A 94 -4.11 3.75 -1.88
CA ILE A 94 -3.97 5.22 -1.78
C ILE A 94 -4.77 6.00 -2.82
N SER A 95 -5.42 5.32 -3.77
CA SER A 95 -6.02 5.94 -4.95
C SER A 95 -7.14 6.92 -4.59
N GLU A 96 -8.00 6.56 -3.63
CA GLU A 96 -9.09 7.41 -3.16
C GLU A 96 -8.56 8.71 -2.52
N GLY A 97 -7.63 8.58 -1.56
CA GLY A 97 -7.01 9.73 -0.92
C GLY A 97 -6.22 10.63 -1.88
N CYS A 98 -5.76 10.09 -3.02
CA CYS A 98 -4.99 10.81 -4.03
C CYS A 98 -5.81 11.33 -5.22
N ALA A 99 -7.11 11.06 -5.30
CA ALA A 99 -7.94 11.34 -6.47
C ALA A 99 -7.87 12.80 -6.99
N LYS A 100 -7.66 13.78 -6.10
CA LYS A 100 -7.55 15.20 -6.48
C LYS A 100 -6.23 15.57 -7.15
N VAL A 101 -5.16 14.82 -6.87
CA VAL A 101 -3.81 15.05 -7.41
C VAL A 101 -3.62 14.28 -8.72
N SER A 102 -4.32 13.16 -8.88
CA SER A 102 -4.29 12.30 -10.08
C SER A 102 -5.01 12.89 -11.31
N LYS A 103 -5.47 14.15 -11.26
CA LYS A 103 -5.95 14.85 -12.46
C LYS A 103 -4.76 15.19 -13.35
N LEU A 104 -4.42 14.26 -14.24
CA LEU A 104 -3.63 14.55 -15.45
C LEU A 104 -4.30 15.74 -16.15
N LYS A 105 -3.60 16.87 -16.22
CA LYS A 105 -3.92 17.96 -17.13
C LYS A 105 -3.42 17.61 -18.52
#